data_AF-A0A9P6FAF5-F1
#
_entry.id   AF-A0A9P6FAF5-F1
#
_cell.length_a   1.000
_cell.length_b   1.000
_cell.length_c   1.000
_cell.angle_alpha   90.00
_cell.angle_beta   90.00
_cell.angle_gamma   90.00
#
_symmetry.space_group_name_H-M   'P 1'
#
loop_
_entity.id
_entity.type
_entity.pdbx_description
1 polymer ?
#
loop_
_entity_poly.entity_id
_entity_poly.type
_entity_poly.pdbx_seq_one_letter_code
_entity_poly.pdbx_strand_id
1 'polypeptide(L)'
;MNLLAQLPLECFQSILQILAHQADVSALATLLRVNKHIASITLPYLYRNLFQKSFHHWKTNEGDSDPPISVKRLLQMLLSHYVTAALVDENNIPKVVALALNLAAYRSTIATVTTNPLDYAAQILHINLHGWAFLNRSIFYPSSLQPDLQEYVNGPEFTVLCSWDQFLPEYERNHSPVIRHEFFRALLHRELTWTLANPILEQLQTLVIPVSDINRYLGVLDRLGRLECVRFLVDEIYSCGPEGVVRVTEEWSAKAQERENKSMGSLVRFVESHTQLFKGQLKIATCHSSSIWIWGTQTCPDDAQIKVFQFLPPATQA
;
A
#
# COMPACT_ATOMS: atom_id res chain seq x y z
N MET A 1 -21.51 3.55 -36.77
CA MET A 1 -21.11 2.14 -36.58
C MET A 1 -19.89 2.11 -35.67
N ASN A 2 -19.88 1.26 -34.64
CA ASN A 2 -18.75 1.17 -33.71
C ASN A 2 -17.76 0.12 -34.23
N LEU A 3 -16.72 0.55 -34.94
CA LEU A 3 -15.72 -0.32 -35.55
C LEU A 3 -14.92 -1.12 -34.51
N LEU A 4 -14.73 -0.58 -33.30
CA LEU A 4 -14.02 -1.28 -32.21
C LEU A 4 -14.78 -2.52 -31.73
N ALA A 5 -16.11 -2.48 -31.74
CA ALA A 5 -16.94 -3.62 -31.35
C ALA A 5 -16.96 -4.76 -32.39
N GLN A 6 -16.38 -4.55 -33.57
CA GLN A 6 -16.29 -5.55 -34.63
C GLN A 6 -14.92 -6.23 -34.71
N LEU A 7 -13.95 -5.76 -33.91
CA LEU A 7 -12.62 -6.38 -33.86
C LEU A 7 -12.71 -7.77 -33.19
N PRO A 8 -11.91 -8.76 -33.65
CA PRO A 8 -11.68 -9.97 -32.87
C PRO A 8 -11.20 -9.64 -31.46
N LEU A 9 -11.66 -10.41 -30.48
CA LEU A 9 -11.41 -10.13 -29.06
C LEU A 9 -9.91 -10.06 -28.76
N GLU A 10 -9.12 -10.95 -29.38
CA GLU A 10 -7.68 -11.07 -29.21
C GLU A 10 -6.95 -9.81 -29.72
N CYS A 11 -7.41 -9.25 -30.84
CA CYS A 11 -6.89 -7.99 -31.38
C CYS A 11 -7.18 -6.84 -30.41
N PHE A 12 -8.40 -6.78 -29.86
CA PHE A 12 -8.76 -5.74 -28.91
C PHE A 12 -8.00 -5.86 -27.59
N GLN A 13 -7.84 -7.08 -27.06
CA GLN A 13 -7.02 -7.36 -25.88
C GLN A 13 -5.55 -6.96 -26.09
N SER A 14 -5.00 -7.19 -27.28
CA SER A 14 -3.64 -6.76 -27.62
C SER A 14 -3.51 -5.23 -27.59
N ILE A 15 -4.50 -4.50 -28.11
CA ILE A 15 -4.54 -3.03 -28.03
C ILE A 15 -4.60 -2.59 -26.55
N LEU A 16 -5.48 -3.17 -25.75
CA LEU A 16 -5.61 -2.86 -24.33
C LEU A 16 -4.32 -3.14 -23.55
N GLN A 17 -3.62 -4.23 -23.88
CA GLN A 17 -2.34 -4.57 -23.29
C GLN A 17 -1.26 -3.54 -23.62
N ILE A 18 -1.21 -3.07 -24.87
CA ILE A 18 -0.29 -1.99 -25.28
C ILE A 18 -0.60 -0.70 -24.51
N LEU A 19 -1.87 -0.30 -24.44
CA LEU A 19 -2.29 0.89 -23.69
C LEU A 19 -1.93 0.79 -22.20
N ALA A 20 -2.19 -0.37 -21.59
CA ALA A 20 -1.84 -0.62 -20.19
C ALA A 20 -0.32 -0.59 -19.96
N HIS A 21 0.48 -1.18 -20.86
CA HIS A 21 1.94 -1.16 -20.78
C HIS A 21 2.52 0.25 -20.93
N GLN A 22 1.91 1.06 -21.80
CA GLN A 22 2.24 2.48 -21.97
C GLN A 22 1.69 3.37 -20.85
N ALA A 23 0.95 2.80 -19.89
CA ALA A 23 0.27 3.53 -18.82
C ALA A 23 -0.69 4.63 -19.34
N ASP A 24 -1.32 4.42 -20.50
CA ASP A 24 -2.31 5.33 -21.08
C ASP A 24 -3.69 5.15 -20.43
N VAL A 25 -3.77 5.62 -19.18
CA VAL A 25 -4.97 5.55 -18.34
C VAL A 25 -6.13 6.35 -18.94
N SER A 26 -5.82 7.44 -19.68
CA SER A 26 -6.84 8.28 -20.34
C SER A 26 -7.54 7.54 -21.47
N ALA A 27 -6.79 6.86 -22.34
CA ALA A 27 -7.36 6.06 -23.40
C ALA A 27 -8.21 4.90 -22.85
N LEU A 28 -7.70 4.18 -21.84
CA LEU A 28 -8.43 3.11 -21.17
C LEU A 28 -9.73 3.62 -20.51
N ALA A 29 -9.69 4.75 -19.81
CA ALA A 29 -10.87 5.36 -19.21
C ALA A 29 -11.90 5.81 -20.27
N THR A 30 -11.43 6.29 -21.42
CA THR A 30 -12.30 6.65 -22.56
C THR A 30 -13.01 5.42 -23.14
N LEU A 31 -12.33 4.28 -23.23
CA LEU A 31 -12.89 3.02 -23.73
C LEU A 31 -14.05 2.51 -22.84
N LEU A 32 -14.02 2.77 -21.53
CA LEU A 32 -15.14 2.43 -20.64
C LEU A 32 -16.45 3.13 -21.01
N ARG A 33 -16.38 4.27 -21.70
CA ARG A 33 -17.56 5.07 -22.08
C ARG A 33 -18.19 4.62 -23.40
N VAL A 34 -17.57 3.69 -24.12
CA VAL A 34 -17.98 3.33 -25.48
C VAL A 34 -19.23 2.45 -25.49
N ASN A 35 -19.21 1.30 -24.79
CA ASN A 35 -20.37 0.44 -24.56
C ASN A 35 -20.05 -0.58 -23.44
N LYS A 36 -21.07 -1.28 -22.92
CA LYS A 36 -20.93 -2.24 -21.80
C LYS A 36 -19.95 -3.38 -22.09
N HIS A 37 -19.93 -3.90 -23.31
CA HIS A 37 -19.04 -5.01 -23.69
C HIS A 37 -17.57 -4.56 -23.68
N ILE A 38 -17.25 -3.45 -24.36
CA ILE A 38 -15.92 -2.85 -24.36
C ILE A 38 -15.48 -2.49 -22.95
N ALA A 39 -16.37 -1.90 -22.15
CA ALA A 39 -16.09 -1.60 -20.74
C ALA A 39 -15.69 -2.87 -19.98
N SER A 40 -16.48 -3.94 -20.06
CA SER A 40 -16.19 -5.19 -19.35
C SER A 40 -14.83 -5.81 -19.72
N ILE A 41 -14.39 -5.69 -20.96
CA ILE A 41 -13.08 -6.19 -21.42
C ILE A 41 -11.94 -5.26 -21.01
N THR A 42 -12.22 -3.95 -20.88
CA THR A 42 -11.22 -2.91 -20.54
C THR A 42 -10.93 -2.84 -19.04
N LEU A 43 -11.94 -3.11 -18.19
CA LEU A 43 -11.82 -3.02 -16.72
C LEU A 43 -10.59 -3.75 -16.14
N PRO A 44 -10.28 -5.01 -16.52
CA PRO A 44 -9.10 -5.71 -15.99
C PRO A 44 -7.77 -5.04 -16.32
N TYR A 45 -7.70 -4.23 -17.39
CA TYR A 45 -6.48 -3.54 -17.80
C TYR A 45 -6.33 -2.20 -17.07
N LEU A 46 -7.43 -1.47 -16.87
CA LEU A 46 -7.43 -0.18 -16.18
C LEU A 46 -7.26 -0.33 -14.67
N TYR A 47 -8.00 -1.27 -14.05
CA TYR A 47 -8.06 -1.41 -12.59
C TYR A 47 -7.04 -2.41 -12.04
N ARG A 48 -6.17 -2.97 -12.89
CA ARG A 48 -5.17 -3.98 -12.51
C ARG A 48 -4.25 -3.50 -11.38
N ASN A 49 -3.74 -2.28 -11.50
CA ASN A 49 -2.72 -1.67 -10.64
C ASN A 49 -3.06 -0.21 -10.35
N LEU A 50 -4.07 0.01 -9.51
CA LEU A 50 -4.65 1.32 -9.27
C LEU A 50 -3.71 2.33 -8.60
N PHE A 51 -2.68 1.85 -7.90
CA PHE A 51 -1.75 2.68 -7.14
C PHE A 51 -0.46 2.99 -7.90
N GLN A 52 -0.47 2.87 -9.22
CA GLN A 52 0.66 3.30 -10.05
C GLN A 52 0.68 4.84 -10.15
N LYS A 53 1.86 5.44 -10.03
CA LYS A 53 2.02 6.91 -10.06
C LYS A 53 1.36 7.55 -11.29
N SER A 54 1.50 6.96 -12.48
CA SER A 54 0.86 7.45 -13.72
C SER A 54 -0.67 7.47 -13.67
N PHE A 55 -1.31 6.58 -12.91
CA PHE A 55 -2.76 6.58 -12.72
C PHE A 55 -3.27 7.85 -12.04
N HIS A 56 -2.41 8.48 -11.23
CA HIS A 56 -2.75 9.65 -10.44
C HIS A 56 -2.16 10.95 -10.98
N HIS A 57 -1.40 10.91 -12.08
CA HIS A 57 -0.92 12.08 -12.79
C HIS A 57 -1.72 12.26 -14.07
N TRP A 58 -2.80 13.03 -14.01
CA TRP A 58 -3.58 13.42 -15.18
C TRP A 58 -3.69 14.94 -15.23
N LYS A 59 -3.61 15.47 -16.45
CA LYS A 59 -3.82 16.90 -16.69
C LYS A 59 -5.31 17.16 -16.71
N THR A 60 -5.80 17.97 -15.79
CA THR A 60 -7.14 18.53 -15.87
C THR A 60 -7.07 19.90 -16.57
N ASN A 61 -8.22 20.43 -16.99
CA ASN A 61 -8.30 21.81 -17.49
C ASN A 61 -7.89 22.85 -16.43
N GLU A 62 -7.84 22.45 -15.16
CA GLU A 62 -7.50 23.28 -13.99
C GLU A 62 -6.02 23.13 -13.56
N GLY A 63 -5.25 22.26 -14.20
CA GLY A 63 -3.83 22.03 -13.91
C GLY A 63 -3.47 20.55 -13.74
N ASP A 64 -2.26 20.30 -13.22
CA ASP A 64 -1.84 18.94 -12.86
C ASP A 64 -2.62 18.48 -11.62
N SER A 65 -3.22 17.30 -11.70
CA SER A 65 -3.87 16.69 -10.54
C SER A 65 -2.88 16.46 -9.41
N ASP A 66 -3.25 16.79 -8.16
CA ASP A 66 -2.48 16.42 -6.97
C ASP A 66 -2.62 14.89 -6.71
N PRO A 67 -1.58 14.07 -6.96
CA PRO A 67 -1.71 12.62 -6.90
C PRO A 67 -2.20 12.09 -5.53
N PRO A 68 -1.70 12.57 -4.39
CA PRO A 68 -2.26 12.29 -3.06
C PRO A 68 -3.78 12.49 -2.91
N ILE A 69 -4.34 13.57 -3.48
CA ILE A 69 -5.79 13.81 -3.42
C ILE A 69 -6.52 12.74 -4.24
N SER A 70 -5.99 12.41 -5.43
CA SER A 70 -6.51 11.33 -6.27
C SER A 70 -6.47 9.98 -5.56
N VAL A 71 -5.34 9.62 -4.94
CA VAL A 71 -5.18 8.40 -4.15
C VAL A 71 -6.16 8.39 -2.98
N LYS A 72 -6.29 9.48 -2.22
CA LYS A 72 -7.24 9.58 -1.11
C LYS A 72 -8.68 9.28 -1.55
N ARG A 73 -9.12 9.88 -2.67
CA ARG A 73 -10.46 9.63 -3.23
C ARG A 73 -10.65 8.19 -3.67
N LEU A 74 -9.64 7.61 -4.31
CA LEU A 74 -9.65 6.20 -4.70
C LEU A 74 -9.79 5.29 -3.45
N LEU A 75 -9.00 5.54 -2.41
CA LEU A 75 -9.06 4.79 -1.15
C LEU A 75 -10.43 4.90 -0.47
N GLN A 76 -10.99 6.11 -0.41
CA GLN A 76 -12.34 6.36 0.11
C GLN A 76 -13.39 5.54 -0.67
N MET A 77 -13.32 5.55 -2.00
CA MET A 77 -14.22 4.81 -2.88
C MET A 77 -14.11 3.30 -2.65
N LEU A 78 -12.89 2.75 -2.71
CA LEU A 78 -12.65 1.30 -2.56
C LEU A 78 -13.11 0.79 -1.20
N LEU A 79 -12.73 1.45 -0.11
CA LEU A 79 -13.10 1.02 1.25
C LEU A 79 -14.59 1.20 1.55
N SER A 80 -15.24 2.21 0.94
CA SER A 80 -16.69 2.33 1.05
C SER A 80 -17.38 1.19 0.31
N HIS A 81 -16.87 0.82 -0.87
CA HIS A 81 -17.40 -0.30 -1.62
C HIS A 81 -17.21 -1.64 -0.88
N TYR A 82 -16.06 -1.86 -0.25
CA TYR A 82 -15.82 -3.09 0.53
C TYR A 82 -16.81 -3.26 1.68
N VAL A 83 -17.16 -2.18 2.38
CA VAL A 83 -18.18 -2.22 3.42
C VAL A 83 -19.57 -2.48 2.83
N THR A 84 -19.95 -1.77 1.75
CA THR A 84 -21.25 -1.99 1.11
C THR A 84 -21.40 -3.41 0.54
N ALA A 85 -20.32 -3.99 0.05
CA ALA A 85 -20.27 -5.36 -0.46
C ALA A 85 -20.13 -6.42 0.65
N ALA A 86 -20.14 -6.02 1.93
CA ALA A 86 -19.92 -6.87 3.10
C ALA A 86 -18.60 -7.68 3.05
N LEU A 87 -17.61 -7.18 2.30
CA LEU A 87 -16.26 -7.74 2.25
C LEU A 87 -15.44 -7.38 3.50
N VAL A 88 -15.80 -6.27 4.14
CA VAL A 88 -15.20 -5.78 5.39
C VAL A 88 -16.32 -5.36 6.32
N ASP A 89 -16.33 -5.89 7.54
CA ASP A 89 -17.16 -5.35 8.62
C ASP A 89 -16.67 -3.92 8.92
N GLU A 90 -17.60 -2.96 8.97
CA GLU A 90 -17.28 -1.57 9.30
C GLU A 90 -16.54 -1.45 10.65
N ASN A 91 -16.87 -2.32 11.60
CA ASN A 91 -16.20 -2.38 12.90
C ASN A 91 -14.76 -2.87 12.83
N ASN A 92 -14.38 -3.53 11.73
CA ASN A 92 -13.03 -4.02 11.49
C ASN A 92 -12.14 -3.01 10.74
N ILE A 93 -12.67 -1.85 10.34
CA ILE A 93 -11.82 -0.79 9.76
C ILE A 93 -11.06 -0.10 10.90
N PRO A 94 -9.72 -0.08 10.86
CA PRO A 94 -8.93 0.59 11.89
C PRO A 94 -9.31 2.07 12.01
N LYS A 95 -9.47 2.56 13.25
CA LYS A 95 -9.88 3.94 13.53
C LYS A 95 -8.99 4.98 12.82
N VAL A 96 -7.68 4.73 12.76
CA VAL A 96 -6.72 5.57 12.03
C VAL A 96 -7.09 5.73 10.54
N VAL A 97 -7.55 4.66 9.89
CA VAL A 97 -7.98 4.64 8.48
C VAL A 97 -9.29 5.40 8.32
N ALA A 98 -10.27 5.10 9.17
CA ALA A 98 -11.60 5.71 9.12
C ALA A 98 -11.52 7.24 9.28
N LEU A 99 -10.73 7.72 10.24
CA LEU A 99 -10.52 9.15 10.50
C LEU A 99 -9.68 9.82 9.39
N ALA A 100 -8.56 9.22 8.96
CA ALA A 100 -7.69 9.79 7.93
C ALA A 100 -8.41 9.99 6.58
N LEU A 101 -9.28 9.05 6.23
CA LEU A 101 -10.07 9.10 5.01
C LEU A 101 -11.43 9.77 5.21
N ASN A 102 -11.79 10.18 6.43
CA ASN A 102 -13.12 10.71 6.75
C ASN A 102 -14.26 9.89 6.11
N LEU A 103 -14.21 8.56 6.33
CA LEU A 103 -15.10 7.63 5.63
C LEU A 103 -16.57 7.90 5.95
N ALA A 104 -16.89 8.33 7.16
CA ALA A 104 -18.25 8.69 7.57
C ALA A 104 -18.83 9.81 6.70
N ALA A 105 -18.13 10.95 6.57
CA ALA A 105 -18.61 12.05 5.73
C ALA A 105 -18.65 11.68 4.25
N TYR A 106 -17.66 10.91 3.78
CA TYR A 106 -17.64 10.46 2.39
C TYR A 106 -18.87 9.57 2.07
N ARG A 107 -19.19 8.60 2.92
CA ARG A 107 -20.35 7.72 2.76
C ARG A 107 -21.68 8.47 2.74
N SER A 108 -21.84 9.43 3.65
CA SER A 108 -23.02 10.31 3.65
C SER A 108 -23.20 11.07 2.33
N THR A 109 -22.09 11.39 1.65
CA THR A 109 -22.11 12.07 0.35
C THR A 109 -22.48 11.12 -0.80
N ILE A 110 -22.02 9.87 -0.78
CA ILE A 110 -22.22 8.92 -1.88
C ILE A 110 -23.46 8.03 -1.75
N ALA A 111 -24.13 8.01 -0.59
CA ALA A 111 -25.32 7.20 -0.33
C ALA A 111 -26.46 7.44 -1.35
N THR A 112 -26.43 8.55 -2.08
CA THR A 112 -27.43 8.93 -3.09
C THR A 112 -27.09 8.48 -4.51
N VAL A 113 -25.88 7.95 -4.78
CA VAL A 113 -25.31 7.96 -6.14
C VAL A 113 -25.39 6.63 -6.89
N THR A 114 -25.60 5.46 -6.27
CA THR A 114 -25.49 4.19 -7.01
C THR A 114 -26.42 3.06 -6.57
N THR A 115 -27.15 2.48 -7.52
CA THR A 115 -28.01 1.29 -7.32
C THR A 115 -27.34 -0.03 -7.70
N ASN A 116 -26.18 -0.04 -8.39
CA ASN A 116 -25.40 -1.25 -8.71
C ASN A 116 -23.94 -0.88 -9.01
N PRO A 117 -23.04 -0.85 -8.01
CA PRO A 117 -21.62 -0.62 -8.26
C PRO A 117 -21.00 -1.77 -9.04
N LEU A 118 -20.12 -1.45 -10.00
CA LEU A 118 -19.22 -2.45 -10.60
C LEU A 118 -18.32 -3.02 -9.50
N ASP A 119 -18.07 -4.33 -9.54
CA ASP A 119 -17.11 -4.98 -8.65
C ASP A 119 -15.68 -4.66 -9.12
N TYR A 120 -15.19 -3.49 -8.71
CA TYR A 120 -13.82 -3.07 -8.97
C TYR A 120 -12.82 -3.96 -8.22
N ALA A 121 -13.21 -4.53 -7.07
CA ALA A 121 -12.35 -5.34 -6.23
C ALA A 121 -11.84 -6.56 -7.00
N ALA A 122 -12.72 -7.23 -7.74
CA ALA A 122 -12.39 -8.38 -8.59
C ALA A 122 -11.33 -8.08 -9.68
N GLN A 123 -11.08 -6.80 -10.00
CA GLN A 123 -10.11 -6.39 -11.03
C GLN A 123 -8.73 -6.04 -10.44
N ILE A 124 -8.61 -5.89 -9.12
CA ILE A 124 -7.37 -5.48 -8.46
C ILE A 124 -6.47 -6.71 -8.28
N LEU A 125 -5.40 -6.76 -9.07
CA LEU A 125 -4.39 -7.82 -8.95
C LEU A 125 -3.12 -7.34 -8.25
N HIS A 126 -2.92 -6.02 -8.17
CA HIS A 126 -1.71 -5.43 -7.65
C HIS A 126 -2.03 -4.33 -6.62
N ILE A 127 -1.66 -4.56 -5.37
CA ILE A 127 -1.68 -3.53 -4.33
C ILE A 127 -0.24 -3.06 -4.11
N ASN A 128 0.09 -1.98 -4.81
CA ASN A 128 1.40 -1.32 -4.76
C ASN A 128 1.28 0.06 -4.13
N LEU A 129 0.78 0.11 -2.89
CA LEU A 129 0.64 1.37 -2.17
C LEU A 129 2.03 1.84 -1.72
N HIS A 130 2.72 2.57 -2.59
CA HIS A 130 4.09 3.05 -2.33
C HIS A 130 4.10 4.25 -1.38
N GLY A 131 5.25 4.48 -0.73
CA GLY A 131 5.43 5.60 0.19
C GLY A 131 5.07 6.96 -0.41
N TRP A 132 5.21 7.15 -1.74
CA TRP A 132 4.86 8.40 -2.42
C TRP A 132 3.38 8.79 -2.28
N ALA A 133 2.47 7.82 -2.13
CA ALA A 133 1.06 8.09 -1.83
C ALA A 133 0.87 8.85 -0.51
N PHE A 134 1.87 8.76 0.38
CA PHE A 134 1.91 9.38 1.70
C PHE A 134 3.04 10.40 1.86
N LEU A 135 3.76 10.73 0.77
CA LEU A 135 4.86 11.70 0.81
C LEU A 135 4.39 13.15 0.77
N ASN A 136 3.14 13.43 0.37
CA ASN A 136 2.66 14.80 0.40
C ASN A 136 2.40 15.25 1.83
N ARG A 137 3.43 15.88 2.39
CA ARG A 137 3.44 16.44 3.73
C ARG A 137 2.31 17.44 3.93
N SER A 138 1.79 18.09 2.88
CA SER A 138 0.75 19.12 3.01
C SER A 138 -0.56 18.60 3.61
N ILE A 139 -0.96 17.36 3.26
CA ILE A 139 -2.21 16.73 3.74
C ILE A 139 -2.04 16.15 5.16
N PHE A 140 -0.78 15.95 5.54
CA PHE A 140 -0.44 15.24 6.74
C PHE A 140 0.17 16.19 7.80
N TYR A 141 0.58 17.42 7.48
CA TYR A 141 1.07 18.36 8.50
C TYR A 141 0.11 18.47 9.69
N PRO A 142 0.62 18.57 10.94
CA PRO A 142 -0.22 18.66 12.13
C PRO A 142 -1.32 19.72 12.04
N SER A 143 -1.04 20.85 11.37
CA SER A 143 -2.00 21.94 11.15
C SER A 143 -3.09 21.66 10.10
N SER A 144 -2.93 20.61 9.29
CA SER A 144 -3.85 20.21 8.22
C SER A 144 -4.76 19.03 8.60
N LEU A 145 -4.48 18.37 9.72
CA LEU A 145 -5.29 17.26 10.21
C LEU A 145 -6.66 17.78 10.65
N GLN A 146 -7.71 17.00 10.39
CA GLN A 146 -9.04 17.28 10.92
C GLN A 146 -9.01 17.21 12.46
N PRO A 147 -9.85 17.98 13.18
CA PRO A 147 -9.84 18.03 14.64
C PRO A 147 -9.87 16.65 15.31
N ASP A 148 -10.80 15.79 14.90
CA ASP A 148 -10.95 14.43 15.47
C ASP A 148 -9.72 13.55 15.23
N LEU A 149 -9.08 13.69 14.06
CA LEU A 149 -7.86 12.96 13.73
C LEU A 149 -6.68 13.50 14.53
N GLN A 150 -6.60 14.82 14.71
CA GLN A 150 -5.59 15.45 15.55
C GLN A 150 -5.75 15.03 17.02
N GLU A 151 -6.98 14.99 17.52
CA GLU A 151 -7.29 14.49 18.86
C GLU A 151 -6.84 13.02 19.00
N TYR A 152 -7.20 12.17 18.02
CA TYR A 152 -6.80 10.77 18.01
C TYR A 152 -5.28 10.58 18.05
N VAL A 153 -4.53 11.24 17.15
CA VAL A 153 -3.05 11.15 17.07
C VAL A 153 -2.36 11.68 18.33
N ASN A 154 -2.97 12.64 19.02
CA ASN A 154 -2.46 13.16 20.28
C ASN A 154 -2.96 12.38 21.51
N GLY A 155 -3.95 11.51 21.34
CA GLY A 155 -4.59 10.77 22.41
C GLY A 155 -3.79 9.57 22.94
N PRO A 156 -4.24 8.98 24.07
CA PRO A 156 -3.62 7.81 24.67
C PRO A 156 -3.77 6.56 23.80
N GLU A 157 -4.89 6.43 23.08
CA GLU A 157 -5.16 5.28 22.21
C GLU A 157 -4.08 5.13 21.13
N PHE A 158 -3.77 6.20 20.41
CA PHE A 158 -2.70 6.20 19.41
C PHE A 158 -1.32 5.99 20.04
N THR A 159 -1.10 6.54 21.23
CA THR A 159 0.17 6.40 21.95
C THR A 159 0.51 4.92 22.25
N VAL A 160 -0.50 4.08 22.54
CA VAL A 160 -0.32 2.63 22.76
C VAL A 160 0.06 1.89 21.47
N LEU A 161 -0.39 2.39 20.31
CA LEU A 161 -0.08 1.78 19.01
C LEU A 161 1.32 2.14 18.50
N CYS A 162 1.91 3.21 19.01
CA CYS A 162 3.26 3.62 18.69
C CYS A 162 4.27 2.78 19.47
N SER A 163 5.14 2.06 18.76
CA SER A 163 6.30 1.37 19.32
C SER A 163 7.40 2.38 19.66
N TRP A 164 7.19 3.18 20.71
CA TRP A 164 8.11 4.25 21.12
C TRP A 164 9.51 3.75 21.45
N ASP A 165 9.65 2.49 21.85
CA ASP A 165 10.94 1.82 22.09
C ASP A 165 11.84 1.76 20.86
N GLN A 166 11.29 2.00 19.67
CA GLN A 166 12.04 2.11 18.41
C GLN A 166 12.86 3.41 18.30
N PHE A 167 12.58 4.40 19.13
CA PHE A 167 13.26 5.70 19.09
C PHE A 167 14.36 5.81 20.14
N LEU A 168 15.35 6.68 19.86
CA LEU A 168 16.29 7.07 20.91
C LEU A 168 15.54 7.79 22.04
N PRO A 169 15.92 7.59 23.31
CA PRO A 169 15.28 8.26 24.45
C PRO A 169 15.21 9.79 24.31
N GLU A 170 16.14 10.40 23.59
CA GLU A 170 16.17 11.84 23.32
C GLU A 170 15.05 12.30 22.38
N TYR A 171 14.58 11.43 21.47
CA TYR A 171 13.39 11.70 20.66
C TYR A 171 12.12 11.53 21.47
N GLU A 172 12.09 10.55 22.38
CA GLU A 172 10.97 10.33 23.30
C GLU A 172 10.78 11.55 24.22
N ARG A 173 11.83 12.04 24.87
CA ARG A 173 11.74 13.22 25.76
C ARG A 173 11.22 14.47 25.07
N ASN A 174 11.43 14.58 23.77
CA ASN A 174 10.98 15.71 22.99
C ASN A 174 9.58 15.55 22.39
N HIS A 175 8.94 14.36 22.53
CA HIS A 175 7.60 13.97 22.02
C HIS A 175 7.07 14.86 20.91
N SER A 176 7.90 15.11 19.91
CA SER A 176 7.62 16.22 19.02
C SER A 176 6.35 15.86 18.27
N PRO A 177 5.41 16.80 18.08
CA PRO A 177 4.26 16.59 17.19
C PRO A 177 4.69 16.00 15.83
N VAL A 178 5.92 16.28 15.40
CA VAL A 178 6.57 15.68 14.24
C VAL A 178 6.73 14.16 14.36
N ILE A 179 7.19 13.62 15.49
CA ILE A 179 7.40 12.18 15.64
C ILE A 179 6.09 11.42 15.66
N ARG A 180 5.10 11.90 16.43
CA ARG A 180 3.74 11.35 16.42
C ARG A 180 3.17 11.33 15.01
N HIS A 181 3.45 12.38 14.25
CA HIS A 181 2.98 12.50 12.90
C HIS A 181 3.63 11.49 11.94
N GLU A 182 4.93 11.25 12.06
CA GLU A 182 5.64 10.23 11.27
C GLU A 182 5.15 8.82 11.59
N PHE A 183 4.93 8.50 12.88
CA PHE A 183 4.27 7.25 13.27
C PHE A 183 2.89 7.11 12.67
N PHE A 184 2.12 8.20 12.63
CA PHE A 184 0.79 8.18 12.04
C PHE A 184 0.87 7.84 10.56
N ARG A 185 1.84 8.38 9.82
CA ARG A 185 2.06 8.04 8.40
C ARG A 185 2.42 6.56 8.21
N ALA A 186 3.33 6.03 9.02
CA ALA A 186 3.72 4.61 8.98
C ALA A 186 2.53 3.68 9.32
N LEU A 187 1.82 3.98 10.41
CA LEU A 187 0.65 3.22 10.85
C LEU A 187 -0.47 3.27 9.81
N LEU A 188 -0.76 4.45 9.26
CA LEU A 188 -1.79 4.61 8.25
C LEU A 188 -1.45 3.82 6.98
N HIS A 189 -0.19 3.86 6.52
CA HIS A 189 0.27 3.06 5.39
C HIS A 189 0.03 1.56 5.63
N ARG A 190 0.44 1.07 6.81
CA ARG A 190 0.28 -0.32 7.21
C ARG A 190 -1.18 -0.75 7.22
N GLU A 191 -2.01 -0.03 7.97
CA GLU A 191 -3.42 -0.38 8.13
C GLU A 191 -4.21 -0.23 6.82
N LEU A 192 -3.90 0.76 5.97
CA LEU A 192 -4.50 0.86 4.64
C LEU A 192 -4.14 -0.33 3.75
N THR A 193 -2.86 -0.67 3.70
CA THR A 193 -2.38 -1.78 2.86
C THR A 193 -3.07 -3.08 3.28
N TRP A 194 -3.14 -3.36 4.58
CA TRP A 194 -3.85 -4.52 5.11
C TRP A 194 -5.36 -4.47 4.82
N THR A 195 -6.03 -3.35 5.11
CA THR A 195 -7.49 -3.23 4.93
C THR A 195 -7.91 -3.40 3.47
N LEU A 196 -7.08 -2.94 2.53
CA LEU A 196 -7.32 -3.13 1.09
C LEU A 196 -7.03 -4.55 0.61
N ALA A 197 -5.97 -5.16 1.13
CA ALA A 197 -5.49 -6.45 0.66
C ALA A 197 -6.29 -7.62 1.27
N ASN A 198 -6.57 -7.56 2.58
CA ASN A 198 -7.16 -8.66 3.33
C ASN A 198 -8.42 -9.27 2.69
N PRO A 199 -9.36 -8.51 2.11
CA PRO A 199 -10.56 -9.10 1.51
C PRO A 199 -10.33 -9.82 0.16
N ILE A 200 -9.17 -9.59 -0.47
CA ILE A 200 -8.87 -10.06 -1.83
C ILE A 200 -7.51 -10.75 -1.95
N LEU A 201 -6.91 -11.23 -0.85
CA LEU A 201 -5.57 -11.84 -0.84
C LEU A 201 -5.43 -12.97 -1.87
N GLU A 202 -6.50 -13.75 -2.06
CA GLU A 202 -6.58 -14.92 -2.94
C GLU A 202 -6.37 -14.59 -4.42
N GLN A 203 -6.64 -13.35 -4.83
CA GLN A 203 -6.46 -12.91 -6.22
C GLN A 203 -5.21 -12.06 -6.45
N LEU A 204 -4.55 -11.59 -5.39
CA LEU A 204 -3.40 -10.69 -5.53
C LEU A 204 -2.21 -11.41 -6.16
N GLN A 205 -1.69 -10.81 -7.23
CA GLN A 205 -0.44 -11.20 -7.89
C GLN A 205 0.74 -10.37 -7.41
N THR A 206 0.49 -9.13 -6.96
CA THR A 206 1.53 -8.28 -6.37
C THR A 206 1.06 -7.60 -5.12
N LEU A 207 1.88 -7.64 -4.08
CA LEU A 207 1.60 -7.03 -2.80
C LEU A 207 2.85 -6.37 -2.22
N VAL A 208 2.68 -5.13 -1.76
CA VAL A 208 3.66 -4.47 -0.89
C VAL A 208 3.33 -4.83 0.55
N ILE A 209 4.31 -5.34 1.30
CA ILE A 209 4.17 -5.72 2.72
C ILE A 209 5.08 -4.82 3.57
N PRO A 210 4.55 -3.99 4.48
CA PRO A 210 5.35 -3.35 5.51
C PRO A 210 5.99 -4.40 6.40
N VAL A 211 7.31 -4.32 6.60
CA VAL A 211 8.07 -5.28 7.41
C VAL A 211 7.55 -5.30 8.86
N SER A 212 7.12 -4.15 9.39
CA SER A 212 6.53 -4.05 10.73
C SER A 212 5.27 -4.89 10.93
N ASP A 213 4.59 -5.28 9.84
CA ASP A 213 3.33 -6.04 9.86
C ASP A 213 3.47 -7.47 9.34
N ILE A 214 4.69 -7.91 9.04
CA ILE A 214 4.92 -9.15 8.31
C ILE A 214 4.34 -10.39 9.00
N ASN A 215 4.28 -10.38 10.33
CA ASN A 215 3.70 -11.47 11.10
C ASN A 215 2.19 -11.62 10.86
N ARG A 216 1.49 -10.52 10.54
CA ARG A 216 0.06 -10.55 10.17
C ARG A 216 -0.13 -11.31 8.86
N TYR A 217 0.74 -11.07 7.88
CA TYR A 217 0.73 -11.77 6.57
C TYR A 217 1.20 -13.23 6.67
N LEU A 218 2.17 -13.53 7.53
CA LEU A 218 2.55 -14.91 7.85
C LEU A 218 1.36 -15.71 8.39
N GLY A 219 0.47 -15.08 9.17
CA GLY A 219 -0.72 -15.72 9.74
C GLY A 219 -1.83 -16.04 8.73
N VAL A 220 -1.76 -15.49 7.51
CA VAL A 220 -2.74 -15.70 6.42
C VAL A 220 -2.07 -16.15 5.12
N LEU A 221 -0.88 -16.76 5.25
CA LEU A 221 -0.03 -17.08 4.12
C LEU A 221 -0.72 -18.04 3.14
N ASP A 222 -1.56 -18.93 3.64
CA ASP A 222 -2.37 -19.88 2.88
C ASP A 222 -3.32 -19.21 1.86
N ARG A 223 -3.69 -17.95 2.10
CA ARG A 223 -4.54 -17.16 1.20
C ARG A 223 -3.78 -16.52 0.05
N LEU A 224 -2.45 -16.49 0.09
CA LEU A 224 -1.59 -15.78 -0.88
C LEU A 224 -1.14 -16.68 -2.06
N GLY A 225 -1.93 -17.68 -2.43
CA GLY A 225 -1.52 -18.70 -3.42
C GLY A 225 -1.28 -18.19 -4.84
N ARG A 226 -1.82 -17.02 -5.20
CA ARG A 226 -1.60 -16.38 -6.52
C ARG A 226 -0.52 -15.29 -6.52
N LEU A 227 0.14 -15.08 -5.37
CA LEU A 227 1.14 -14.05 -5.23
C LEU A 227 2.41 -14.40 -6.03
N GLU A 228 2.67 -13.60 -7.07
CA GLU A 228 3.84 -13.76 -7.93
C GLU A 228 4.97 -12.79 -7.57
N CYS A 229 4.63 -11.64 -6.99
CA CYS A 229 5.58 -10.59 -6.65
C CYS A 229 5.28 -10.03 -5.25
N VAL A 230 6.25 -10.11 -4.35
CA VAL A 230 6.19 -9.45 -3.04
C VAL A 230 7.23 -8.34 -2.97
N ARG A 231 6.84 -7.20 -2.42
CA ARG A 231 7.73 -6.07 -2.18
C ARG A 231 7.69 -5.71 -0.71
N PHE A 232 8.78 -5.96 0.00
CA PHE A 232 8.88 -5.60 1.40
C PHE A 232 9.27 -4.13 1.52
N LEU A 233 8.52 -3.39 2.34
CA LEU A 233 8.83 -2.01 2.67
C LEU A 233 9.43 -1.97 4.07
N VAL A 234 10.70 -1.57 4.18
CA VAL A 234 11.40 -1.49 5.48
C VAL A 234 10.92 -0.26 6.23
N ASP A 235 9.79 -0.38 6.92
CA ASP A 235 9.07 0.72 7.56
C ASP A 235 9.33 0.84 9.07
N GLU A 236 10.16 -0.01 9.66
CA GLU A 236 10.65 0.14 11.05
C GLU A 236 11.96 0.92 11.10
N ILE A 237 12.28 1.49 12.27
CA ILE A 237 13.51 2.24 12.49
C ILE A 237 14.56 1.34 13.15
N TYR A 238 15.64 1.04 12.42
CA TYR A 238 16.80 0.31 12.94
C TYR A 238 18.01 1.22 13.12
N SER A 239 18.08 2.29 12.31
CA SER A 239 19.13 3.31 12.40
C SER A 239 18.51 4.69 12.51
N CYS A 240 18.99 5.51 13.44
CA CYS A 240 18.69 6.95 13.45
C CYS A 240 19.77 7.69 12.65
N GLY A 241 19.36 8.77 11.97
CA GLY A 241 20.10 9.50 10.92
C GLY A 241 21.49 10.07 11.27
N PRO A 242 22.07 10.85 10.34
CA PRO A 242 23.51 10.98 10.13
C PRO A 242 24.26 11.53 11.35
N GLU A 243 25.53 11.09 11.44
CA GLU A 243 26.57 11.51 12.38
C GLU A 243 26.38 12.96 12.86
N GLY A 244 25.93 13.16 14.11
CA GLY A 244 26.13 14.47 14.77
C GLY A 244 25.09 14.96 15.76
N VAL A 245 23.89 14.38 15.90
CA VAL A 245 22.83 15.03 16.71
C VAL A 245 22.52 14.31 18.02
N VAL A 246 22.61 12.98 18.08
CA VAL A 246 22.26 12.22 19.29
C VAL A 246 23.27 11.09 19.50
N ARG A 247 23.80 10.95 20.73
CA ARG A 247 24.64 9.81 21.09
C ARG A 247 23.76 8.57 21.21
N VAL A 248 23.84 7.70 20.21
CA VAL A 248 23.22 6.38 20.28
C VAL A 248 23.89 5.59 21.42
N THR A 249 23.10 5.07 22.35
CA THR A 249 23.62 4.20 23.41
C THR A 249 23.85 2.79 22.89
N GLU A 250 24.85 2.08 23.41
CA GLU A 250 25.10 0.67 23.05
C GLU A 250 23.86 -0.21 23.30
N GLU A 251 23.12 0.06 24.39
CA GLU A 251 21.89 -0.65 24.71
C GLU A 251 20.82 -0.47 23.62
N TRP A 252 20.62 0.77 23.15
CA TRP A 252 19.65 1.03 22.08
C TRP A 252 20.10 0.37 20.78
N SER A 253 21.38 0.47 20.41
CA SER A 253 21.93 -0.19 19.22
C SER A 253 21.72 -1.70 19.27
N ALA A 254 21.97 -2.33 20.42
CA ALA A 254 21.76 -3.76 20.60
C ALA A 254 20.29 -4.16 20.42
N LYS A 255 19.35 -3.40 21.01
CA LYS A 255 17.91 -3.62 20.83
C LYS A 255 17.46 -3.38 19.39
N ALA A 256 17.96 -2.33 18.74
CA ALA A 256 17.65 -2.03 17.35
C ALA A 256 18.14 -3.14 16.42
N GLN A 257 19.36 -3.64 16.64
CA GLN A 257 19.91 -4.78 15.90
C GLN A 257 19.11 -6.07 16.14
N GLU A 258 18.70 -6.35 17.38
CA GLU A 258 17.86 -7.51 17.69
C GLU A 258 16.52 -7.44 16.96
N ARG A 259 15.86 -6.27 16.96
CA ARG A 259 14.62 -6.03 16.22
C ARG A 259 14.82 -6.18 14.72
N GLU A 260 15.89 -5.60 14.17
CA GLU A 260 16.24 -5.74 12.75
C GLU A 260 16.40 -7.22 12.39
N ASN A 261 17.21 -7.96 13.13
CA ASN A 261 17.44 -9.39 12.91
C ASN A 261 16.14 -10.19 12.97
N LYS A 262 15.25 -9.87 13.93
CA LYS A 262 13.95 -10.52 14.08
C LYS A 262 13.05 -10.24 12.86
N SER A 263 12.94 -8.98 12.46
CA SER A 263 12.09 -8.56 11.35
C SER A 263 12.58 -9.09 9.99
N MET A 264 13.90 -9.04 9.75
CA MET A 264 14.51 -9.66 8.57
C MET A 264 14.37 -11.18 8.58
N GLY A 265 14.48 -11.81 9.75
CA GLY A 265 14.20 -13.24 9.92
C GLY A 265 12.76 -13.61 9.55
N SER A 266 11.76 -12.83 10.01
CA SER A 266 10.37 -13.02 9.62
C SER A 266 10.13 -12.82 8.12
N LEU A 267 10.86 -11.90 7.49
CA LEU A 267 10.83 -11.67 6.05
C LEU A 267 11.34 -12.86 5.26
N VAL A 268 12.53 -13.34 5.61
CA VAL A 268 13.10 -14.55 4.99
C VAL A 268 12.14 -15.73 5.17
N ARG A 269 11.59 -15.90 6.38
CA ARG A 269 10.62 -16.95 6.70
C ARG A 269 9.35 -16.85 5.87
N PHE A 270 8.85 -15.64 5.60
CA PHE A 270 7.68 -15.44 4.74
C PHE A 270 7.95 -15.98 3.34
N VAL A 271 9.09 -15.62 2.74
CA VAL A 271 9.46 -16.06 1.39
C VAL A 271 9.66 -17.57 1.36
N GLU A 272 10.42 -18.13 2.30
CA GLU A 272 10.64 -19.57 2.43
C GLU A 272 9.32 -20.34 2.56
N SER A 273 8.45 -19.91 3.47
CA SER A 273 7.18 -20.60 3.73
C SER A 273 6.25 -20.51 2.51
N HIS A 274 6.22 -19.36 1.84
CA HIS A 274 5.40 -19.16 0.63
C HIS A 274 5.88 -20.06 -0.51
N THR A 275 7.18 -20.12 -0.78
CA THR A 275 7.74 -20.94 -1.87
C THR A 275 7.61 -22.43 -1.60
N GLN A 276 7.63 -22.86 -0.33
CA GLN A 276 7.34 -24.23 0.06
C GLN A 276 5.87 -24.60 -0.14
N LEU A 277 4.93 -23.73 0.25
CA LEU A 277 3.48 -23.93 0.12
C LEU A 277 3.02 -23.85 -1.34
N PHE A 278 3.51 -22.87 -2.09
CA PHE A 278 3.09 -22.53 -3.44
C PHE A 278 4.26 -22.61 -4.43
N LYS A 279 4.73 -23.84 -4.64
CA LYS A 279 5.92 -24.13 -5.45
C LYS A 279 5.88 -23.44 -6.81
N GLY A 280 6.87 -22.58 -7.07
CA GLY A 280 7.04 -21.87 -8.34
C GLY A 280 6.09 -20.68 -8.57
N GLN A 281 5.23 -20.33 -7.61
CA GLN A 281 4.31 -19.20 -7.77
C GLN A 281 5.01 -17.85 -7.55
N LEU A 282 5.76 -17.72 -6.45
CA LEU A 282 6.51 -16.50 -6.17
C LEU A 282 7.73 -16.38 -7.08
N LYS A 283 7.70 -15.40 -7.99
CA LYS A 283 8.74 -15.13 -8.98
C LYS A 283 9.69 -14.03 -8.54
N ILE A 284 9.17 -13.03 -7.83
CA ILE A 284 9.92 -11.84 -7.44
C ILE A 284 9.69 -11.55 -5.97
N ALA A 285 10.76 -11.40 -5.21
CA ALA A 285 10.73 -10.83 -3.87
C ALA A 285 11.81 -9.76 -3.77
N THR A 286 11.42 -8.51 -3.52
CA THR A 286 12.36 -7.39 -3.37
C THR A 286 12.14 -6.70 -2.04
N CYS A 287 13.21 -6.13 -1.49
CA CYS A 287 13.14 -5.26 -0.33
C CYS A 287 13.45 -3.83 -0.78
N HIS A 288 12.50 -2.92 -0.54
CA HIS A 288 12.67 -1.52 -0.87
C HIS A 288 12.98 -0.73 0.38
N SER A 289 14.00 0.13 0.24
CA SER A 289 14.29 1.12 1.25
C SER A 289 13.12 2.09 1.39
N SER A 290 12.72 2.38 2.62
CA SER A 290 11.60 3.26 2.89
C SER A 290 12.10 4.66 3.24
N SER A 291 11.48 5.66 2.62
CA SER A 291 11.56 7.07 3.03
C SER A 291 10.31 7.49 3.80
N ILE A 292 9.61 6.55 4.44
CA ILE A 292 8.47 6.86 5.31
C ILE A 292 8.91 7.83 6.40
N TRP A 293 10.08 7.55 7.01
CA TRP A 293 10.67 8.35 8.07
C TRP A 293 11.49 9.52 7.53
N ILE A 294 11.31 10.71 8.12
CA ILE A 294 12.09 11.90 7.76
C ILE A 294 13.58 11.84 8.14
N TRP A 295 13.98 10.99 9.11
CA TRP A 295 15.34 11.01 9.68
C TRP A 295 16.33 10.05 9.02
N GLY A 296 15.90 9.26 8.04
CA GLY A 296 16.82 8.34 7.39
C GLY A 296 16.10 7.32 6.53
N THR A 297 16.80 6.90 5.47
CA THR A 297 16.37 5.77 4.66
C THR A 297 16.76 4.48 5.36
N GLN A 298 15.78 3.65 5.67
CA GLN A 298 16.03 2.31 6.24
C GLN A 298 16.20 1.33 5.08
N THR A 299 17.26 0.54 5.11
CA THR A 299 17.62 -0.40 4.04
C THR A 299 17.51 -1.84 4.54
N CYS A 300 17.21 -2.78 3.65
CA CYS A 300 17.27 -4.20 3.99
C CYS A 300 18.72 -4.68 3.92
N PRO A 301 19.24 -5.32 4.99
CA PRO A 301 20.58 -5.91 4.98
C PRO A 301 20.80 -6.86 3.80
N ASP A 302 22.00 -6.83 3.20
CA ASP A 302 22.33 -7.62 2.01
C ASP A 302 22.23 -9.13 2.27
N ASP A 303 22.56 -9.59 3.48
CA ASP A 303 22.47 -10.99 3.87
C ASP A 303 21.02 -11.51 3.87
N ALA A 304 20.07 -10.69 4.32
CA ALA A 304 18.65 -10.99 4.24
C ALA A 304 18.17 -11.05 2.78
N GLN A 305 18.61 -10.10 1.94
CA GLN A 305 18.27 -10.10 0.51
C GLN A 305 18.83 -11.34 -0.20
N ILE A 306 20.08 -11.72 0.07
CA ILE A 306 20.72 -12.94 -0.48
C ILE A 306 19.92 -14.18 -0.09
N LYS A 307 19.52 -14.31 1.18
CA LYS A 307 18.69 -15.44 1.64
C LYS A 307 17.34 -15.48 0.94
N VAL A 308 16.68 -14.34 0.76
CA VAL A 308 15.42 -14.24 -0.01
C VAL A 308 15.62 -14.78 -1.43
N PHE A 309 16.68 -14.35 -2.12
CA PHE A 309 16.95 -14.79 -3.49
C PHE A 309 17.24 -16.29 -3.61
N GLN A 310 17.80 -16.92 -2.57
CA GLN A 310 18.05 -18.37 -2.55
C GLN A 310 16.77 -19.21 -2.59
N PHE A 311 15.63 -18.65 -2.16
CA PHE A 311 14.33 -19.34 -2.18
C PHE A 311 13.52 -19.12 -3.46
N LEU A 312 13.89 -18.14 -4.28
CA LEU A 312 13.19 -17.83 -5.52
C LEU A 312 13.65 -18.74 -6.67
N PRO A 313 12.78 -18.99 -7.67
CA PRO A 313 13.22 -19.66 -8.89
C PRO A 313 14.33 -18.86 -9.58
N PRO A 314 15.24 -19.52 -10.32
CA PRO A 314 16.25 -18.83 -11.11
C PRO A 314 15.57 -17.81 -12.02
N ALA A 315 16.16 -16.61 -12.14
CA ALA A 315 15.66 -15.60 -13.06
C ALA A 315 15.69 -16.18 -14.48
N THR A 316 14.54 -16.63 -14.98
CA THR A 316 14.37 -16.90 -16.40
C THR A 316 14.61 -15.58 -17.12
N GLN A 317 15.64 -15.54 -17.97
CA GLN A 317 15.82 -14.45 -18.92
C GLN A 317 14.54 -14.38 -19.76
N ALA A 318 13.66 -13.45 -19.41
CA ALA A 318 12.39 -13.22 -20.07
C ALA A 318 12.55 -12.20 -21.19
#